data_AF-A0A7X8N5J2-F1
#
_entry.id   AF-A0A7X8N5J2-F1
#
_cell.length_a   1.000
_cell.length_b   1.000
_cell.length_c   1.000
_cell.angle_alpha   90.00
_cell.angle_beta   90.00
_cell.angle_gamma   90.00
#
_symmetry.space_group_name_H-M   'P 1'
#
loop_
_entity.id
_entity.type
_entity.pdbx_description
1 polymer ?
#
loop_
_entity_poly.entity_id
_entity_poly.type
_entity_poly.pdbx_seq_one_letter_code
_entity_poly.pdbx_strand_id
1 'polypeptide(L)' 'MATDRKELVRGLKYELIALPLVILAPILITIGYKAIKQQNNYIWIVIGIGLAITAIILGFLGIKIILNAFFNDKE' A
#
# COMPACT_ATOMS: atom_id res chain seq x y z
N MET A 1 2.71 10.68 28.17
CA MET A 1 2.45 10.85 26.73
C MET A 1 1.04 10.37 26.45
N ALA A 2 0.14 11.26 26.05
CA ALA A 2 -1.19 10.86 25.59
C ALA A 2 -1.09 10.60 24.08
N THR A 3 -1.48 9.40 23.63
CA THR A 3 -1.47 9.05 22.20
C THR A 3 -2.33 10.01 21.39
N ASP A 4 -1.78 10.56 20.29
CA ASP A 4 -2.55 11.36 19.35
C ASP A 4 -3.49 10.44 18.55
N ARG A 5 -4.72 10.28 19.05
CA ARG A 5 -5.74 9.42 18.42
C ARG A 5 -6.05 9.83 16.97
N LYS A 6 -5.93 11.12 16.64
CA LYS A 6 -6.22 11.62 15.29
C LYS A 6 -5.13 11.15 14.32
N GLU A 7 -3.87 11.23 14.73
CA GLU A 7 -2.75 10.75 13.94
C GLU A 7 -2.76 9.22 13.83
N LEU A 8 -3.11 8.51 14.91
CA LEU A 8 -3.26 7.05 14.89
C LEU A 8 -4.31 6.60 13.88
N VAL A 9 -5.51 7.20 13.90
CA VAL A 9 -6.58 6.89 12.93
C VAL A 9 -6.15 7.22 11.51
N ARG A 10 -5.36 8.30 11.31
CA ARG A 10 -4.80 8.61 10.00
C ARG A 10 -3.89 7.49 9.52
N GLY A 11 -2.93 7.04 10.32
CA GLY A 11 -2.03 5.95 9.96
C GLY A 11 -2.77 4.64 9.64
N LEU A 12 -3.78 4.29 10.44
CA LEU A 12 -4.64 3.13 10.18
C LEU A 12 -5.39 3.21 8.84
N LYS A 13 -5.81 4.40 8.39
CA LYS A 13 -6.43 4.57 7.07
C LYS A 13 -5.46 4.25 5.93
N TYR A 14 -4.19 4.61 6.06
CA TYR A 14 -3.17 4.25 5.05
C TYR A 14 -2.98 2.73 5.00
N GLU A 15 -2.91 2.05 6.14
CA GLU A 15 -2.83 0.59 6.21
C GLU A 15 -4.06 -0.11 5.61
N LEU A 16 -5.27 0.37 5.92
CA LEU A 16 -6.51 -0.17 5.36
C LEU A 16 -6.57 -0.07 3.83
N ILE A 17 -5.93 0.93 3.23
CA ILE A 17 -5.82 1.07 1.77
C ILE A 17 -4.65 0.21 1.24
N ALA A 18 -3.56 0.09 1.98
CA ALA A 18 -2.40 -0.71 1.57
C ALA A 18 -2.72 -2.21 1.52
N LEU A 19 -3.47 -2.75 2.50
CA LEU A 19 -3.82 -4.17 2.58
C LEU A 19 -4.47 -4.75 1.31
N PRO A 20 -5.56 -4.18 0.75
CA PRO A 20 -6.14 -4.68 -0.49
C PRO A 20 -5.18 -4.54 -1.67
N LEU A 21 -4.34 -3.50 -1.71
CA LEU A 21 -3.35 -3.31 -2.78
C LEU A 21 -2.29 -4.42 -2.77
N VAL A 22 -1.82 -4.85 -1.60
CA VAL A 22 -0.86 -5.97 -1.47
C VAL A 22 -1.44 -7.26 -2.02
N ILE A 23 -2.75 -7.48 -1.92
CA ILE A 23 -3.43 -8.67 -2.46
C ILE A 23 -3.68 -8.51 -3.97
N LEU A 24 -4.14 -7.33 -4.41
CA LEU A 24 -4.49 -7.08 -5.81
C LEU A 24 -3.27 -7.06 -6.73
N ALA A 25 -2.12 -6.55 -6.26
CA ALA A 25 -0.90 -6.47 -7.05
C ALA A 25 -0.42 -7.83 -7.62
N PRO A 26 -0.21 -8.90 -6.83
CA PRO A 26 0.22 -10.20 -7.34
C PRO A 26 -0.83 -10.87 -8.23
N ILE A 27 -2.12 -10.62 -7.99
CA ILE A 27 -3.21 -11.10 -8.86
C ILE A 27 -3.09 -10.46 -10.25
N LEU A 28 -2.92 -9.15 -10.32
CA LEU A 28 -2.76 -8.41 -11.58
C LEU A 28 -1.47 -8.78 -12.32
N ILE A 29 -0.36 -8.98 -11.60
CA ILE A 29 0.89 -9.45 -12.20
C ILE A 29 0.70 -10.84 -12.81
N THR A 30 -0.01 -11.75 -12.13
CA THR A 30 -0.30 -13.10 -12.64
C THR A 30 -1.18 -13.08 -13.88
N ILE A 31 -2.21 -12.23 -13.90
CA ILE A 31 -3.06 -12.00 -15.07
C ILE A 31 -2.21 -11.42 -16.22
N GLY A 32 -1.36 -10.44 -15.94
CA GLY A 32 -0.49 -9.82 -16.93
C GLY A 32 0.49 -10.79 -17.56
N TYR A 33 1.06 -11.70 -16.79
CA TYR A 33 1.94 -12.73 -17.36
C TYR A 33 1.21 -13.65 -18.35
N LYS A 34 -0.06 -13.97 -18.09
CA LYS A 34 -0.90 -14.73 -19.04
C LYS A 34 -1.25 -13.90 -20.28
N ALA A 35 -1.54 -12.62 -20.11
CA ALA A 35 -1.91 -11.71 -21.20
C ALA A 35 -0.74 -11.45 -22.18
N ILE A 36 0.50 -11.38 -21.67
CA ILE A 36 1.71 -11.29 -22.51
C ILE A 36 1.81 -12.50 -23.44
N LYS A 37 1.62 -13.72 -22.91
CA LYS A 37 1.73 -14.95 -23.70
C LYS A 37 0.69 -15.09 -24.81
N GLN A 38 -0.52 -14.55 -24.60
CA GLN A 38 -1.63 -14.70 -25.55
C GLN A 38 -1.73 -13.56 -26.56
N GLN A 39 -1.48 -12.32 -26.12
CA GLN A 39 -1.81 -11.12 -26.89
C GLN A 39 -0.67 -10.08 -26.89
N ASN A 40 0.50 -10.43 -26.37
CA ASN A 40 1.63 -9.50 -26.19
C ASN A 40 1.24 -8.22 -25.42
N ASN A 41 0.28 -8.33 -24.51
CA ASN A 41 -0.29 -7.19 -23.78
C ASN A 41 0.39 -7.02 -22.42
N TYR A 42 1.14 -5.93 -22.27
CA TYR A 42 1.91 -5.60 -21.06
C TYR A 42 1.16 -4.67 -20.09
N ILE A 43 -0.04 -4.19 -20.42
CA ILE A 43 -0.74 -3.19 -19.61
C ILE A 43 -0.99 -3.70 -18.18
N TRP A 44 -1.42 -4.95 -18.05
CA TRP A 44 -1.71 -5.58 -16.76
C TRP A 44 -0.48 -5.76 -15.87
N ILE A 45 0.68 -6.05 -16.45
CA ILE A 45 1.91 -6.22 -15.67
C ILE A 45 2.42 -4.86 -15.16
N VAL A 46 2.32 -3.81 -16.00
CA VAL A 46 2.69 -2.44 -15.62
C VAL A 46 1.79 -1.93 -14.49
N ILE A 47 0.48 -2.16 -14.60
CA ILE A 47 -0.48 -1.80 -13.54
C ILE A 47 -0.16 -2.58 -12.25
N GLY A 48 0.05 -3.89 -12.33
CA GLY A 48 0.35 -4.73 -11.18
C GLY A 48 1.61 -4.30 -10.43
N ILE A 49 2.69 -3.97 -11.15
CA ILE A 49 3.93 -3.43 -10.57
C ILE A 49 3.67 -2.05 -9.93
N GLY A 50 2.93 -1.18 -10.61
CA GLY A 50 2.55 0.13 -10.07
C GLY A 50 1.78 0.04 -8.76
N LEU A 51 0.83 -0.90 -8.67
CA LEU A 51 0.10 -1.17 -7.42
C LEU A 51 1.00 -1.73 -6.33
N ALA A 52 1.94 -2.61 -6.65
CA ALA A 52 2.90 -3.14 -5.68
C ALA A 52 3.76 -2.03 -5.06
N ILE A 53 4.30 -1.13 -5.89
CA ILE A 53 5.10 0.02 -5.42
C ILE A 53 4.24 0.94 -4.55
N THR A 54 3.01 1.23 -4.99
CA THR A 54 2.09 2.08 -4.24
C THR A 54 1.74 1.47 -2.88
N ALA A 55 1.50 0.15 -2.83
CA ALA A 55 1.22 -0.56 -1.58
C ALA A 55 2.38 -0.44 -0.57
N ILE A 56 3.62 -0.61 -1.04
CA ILE A 56 4.82 -0.47 -0.22
C ILE A 56 4.95 0.95 0.35
N ILE A 57 4.76 1.97 -0.50
CA ILE A 57 4.82 3.38 -0.08
C ILE A 57 3.75 3.67 0.97
N LEU A 58 2.50 3.24 0.72
CA LEU A 58 1.39 3.48 1.64
C LEU A 58 1.58 2.74 2.97
N GLY A 59 2.04 1.49 2.96
CA GLY A 59 2.32 0.73 4.18
C GLY A 59 3.48 1.34 4.98
N PHE A 60 4.54 1.81 4.32
CA PHE A 60 5.62 2.49 5.04
C PHE A 60 5.14 3.81 5.67
N LEU A 61 4.34 4.60 4.95
CA LEU A 61 3.76 5.84 5.46
C LEU A 61 2.78 5.58 6.60
N GLY A 62 1.93 4.55 6.49
CA GLY A 62 0.96 4.18 7.52
C GLY A 62 1.66 3.83 8.84
N ILE A 63 2.61 2.90 8.80
CA ILE A 63 3.45 2.54 9.95
C ILE A 63 4.15 3.76 10.53
N LYS A 64 4.77 4.61 9.71
CA LYS A 64 5.47 5.82 10.18
C LYS A 64 4.52 6.76 10.95
N ILE A 65 3.32 6.98 10.41
CA ILE A 65 2.31 7.83 11.06
C ILE A 65 1.82 7.20 12.37
N ILE A 66 1.63 5.88 12.41
CA ILE A 66 1.24 5.16 13.62
C ILE A 66 2.31 5.32 14.71
N LEU A 67 3.59 5.14 14.37
CA LEU A 67 4.70 5.31 15.31
C LEU A 67 4.77 6.75 15.83
N ASN A 68 4.61 7.75 14.96
CA ASN A 68 4.55 9.14 15.37
C ASN A 68 3.36 9.40 16.32
N ALA A 69 2.19 8.80 16.09
CA ALA A 69 1.04 8.98 16.97
C ALA A 69 1.27 8.44 18.40
N PHE A 70 2.12 7.42 18.55
CA PHE A 70 2.44 6.80 19.84
C PHE A 70 3.59 7.49 20.57
N PHE A 71 4.62 7.93 19.85
CA PHE A 71 5.91 8.33 20.44
C PHE A 71 6.34 9.77 20.14
N ASN A 72 5.64 10.47 19.27
CA ASN A 72 5.96 11.87 19.01
C ASN A 72 5.24 12.74 20.04
N ASP A 73 6.00 13.23 21.01
CA ASP A 73 5.56 14.31 21.89
C ASP A 73 5.51 15.59 21.06
N LYS A 74 4.31 15.91 20.55
CA LYS A 74 4.02 17.29 20.17
C LYS A 74 3.95 18.06 21.48
N GLU A 75 5.00 18.84 21.78
CA GLU A 75 4.96 19.85 22.85
C GLU A 75 3.67 20.67 22.84
#